data_AF-S8CED9-F1
#
_entry.id   AF-S8CED9-F1
#
_cell.length_a   1.000
_cell.length_b   1.000
_cell.length_c   1.000
_cell.angle_alpha   90.00
_cell.angle_beta   90.00
_cell.angle_gamma   90.00
#
_symmetry.space_group_name_H-M   'P 1'
#
loop_
_entity.id
_entity.type
_entity.pdbx_description
1 polymer ?
#
loop_
_entity_poly.entity_id
_entity_poly.type
_entity_poly.pdbx_seq_one_letter_code
_entity_poly.pdbx_strand_id
1 'polypeptide(L)' 'KMQPPNRNSRIDLQELKSQIVKKLGPDGSKQYFFYLHKFLSLKLNKVDFNRLCMRILGRENIPLHNQIICSVLRN' A
#
# COMPACT_ATOMS: atom_id res chain seq x y z
N LYS A 1 -21.98 -16.11 20.47
CA LYS A 1 -22.37 -15.55 19.16
C LYS A 1 -21.21 -15.76 18.19
N MET A 2 -21.35 -16.70 17.25
CA MET A 2 -20.31 -16.99 16.26
C MET A 2 -20.55 -16.08 15.05
N GLN A 3 -19.62 -15.15 14.79
CA GLN A 3 -19.63 -14.37 13.55
C GLN A 3 -19.25 -15.30 12.39
N PRO A 4 -19.95 -15.24 11.24
CA PRO A 4 -19.57 -16.04 10.09
C PRO A 4 -18.24 -15.52 9.53
N PRO A 5 -17.34 -16.41 9.06
CA PRO A 5 -16.13 -16.00 8.37
C PRO A 5 -16.55 -15.52 6.98
N ASN A 6 -16.91 -14.25 6.85
CA ASN A 6 -17.05 -13.60 5.56
C ASN A 6 -15.64 -13.34 5.02
N ARG A 7 -14.91 -14.43 4.74
CA ARG A 7 -13.63 -14.43 4.03
C ARG A 7 -13.92 -14.18 2.56
N ASN A 8 -14.39 -12.98 2.26
CA ASN A 8 -14.13 -12.43 0.95
C ASN A 8 -12.60 -12.41 0.82
N SER A 9 -12.09 -13.08 -0.21
CA SER A 9 -10.69 -12.99 -0.65
C SER A 9 -10.34 -11.58 -1.18
N ARG A 10 -11.00 -10.55 -0.65
CA ARG A 10 -10.55 -9.16 -0.68
C ARG A 10 -9.42 -9.12 0.30
N ILE A 11 -8.19 -9.26 -0.21
CA ILE A 11 -6.98 -8.90 0.53
C ILE A 11 -7.29 -7.59 1.25
N ASP A 12 -7.36 -7.66 2.58
CA ASP A 12 -7.84 -6.55 3.37
C ASP A 12 -6.84 -5.41 3.22
N LEU A 13 -7.29 -4.27 2.68
CA LEU A 13 -6.43 -3.12 2.49
C LEU A 13 -5.83 -2.66 3.84
N GLN A 14 -6.54 -2.90 4.95
CA GLN A 14 -6.05 -2.65 6.30
C GLN A 14 -4.87 -3.56 6.65
N GLU A 15 -4.91 -4.82 6.24
CA GLU A 15 -3.80 -5.77 6.45
C GLU A 15 -2.57 -5.39 5.61
N LEU A 16 -2.76 -5.01 4.34
CA LEU A 16 -1.65 -4.51 3.51
C LEU A 16 -1.03 -3.23 4.09
N LYS A 17 -1.85 -2.33 4.63
CA LYS A 17 -1.37 -1.13 5.33
C LYS A 17 -0.57 -1.49 6.58
N SER A 18 -1.03 -2.46 7.37
CA SER A 18 -0.32 -2.95 8.55
C SER A 18 1.06 -3.53 8.18
N GLN A 19 1.13 -4.31 7.10
CA GLN A 19 2.40 -4.85 6.61
C GLN A 19 3.38 -3.75 6.19
N ILE A 20 2.90 -2.66 5.56
CA ILE A 20 3.73 -1.49 5.25
C ILE A 20 4.29 -0.85 6.52
N VAL A 21 3.45 -0.61 7.54
CA VAL A 21 3.90 -0.04 8.82
C VAL A 21 4.95 -0.93 9.47
N LYS A 22 4.75 -2.25 9.44
CA LYS A 22 5.70 -3.23 10.00
C LYS A 22 7.03 -3.26 9.25
N LYS A 23 7.01 -3.13 7.92
CA LYS A 23 8.20 -3.18 7.06
C LYS A 23 8.99 -1.88 7.04
N LEU A 24 8.30 -0.74 7.02
CA LEU A 24 8.90 0.59 6.83
C LEU A 24 9.05 1.39 8.12
N GLY A 25 8.44 0.93 9.21
CA GLY A 25 8.32 1.70 10.43
C GLY A 25 7.36 2.90 10.30
N PRO A 26 7.17 3.66 11.38
CA PRO A 26 6.19 4.75 11.44
C PRO A 26 6.49 5.89 10.46
N ASP A 27 7.75 6.31 10.31
CA ASP A 27 8.10 7.41 9.41
C ASP A 27 8.06 7.01 7.93
N GLY A 28 8.64 5.86 7.59
CA GLY A 28 8.62 5.36 6.21
C GLY A 28 7.21 5.05 5.72
N SER A 29 6.35 4.50 6.59
CA SER A 29 4.94 4.24 6.24
C SER A 29 4.13 5.52 6.08
N LYS A 30 4.32 6.54 6.94
CA LYS A 30 3.72 7.86 6.74
C LYS A 30 4.11 8.46 5.39
N GLN A 31 5.39 8.42 5.04
CA GLN A 31 5.87 8.97 3.77
C GLN A 31 5.30 8.19 2.57
N TYR A 32 5.24 6.86 2.66
CA TYR A 32 4.63 6.02 1.64
C TYR A 32 3.14 6.34 1.44
N PHE A 33 2.35 6.41 2.52
CA PHE A 33 0.92 6.73 2.42
C PHE A 33 0.66 8.16 1.93
N PHE A 34 1.54 9.10 2.26
CA PHE A 34 1.47 10.46 1.72
C PHE A 34 1.61 10.47 0.19
N TYR A 35 2.58 9.73 -0.37
CA TYR A 35 2.73 9.62 -1.83
C TYR A 35 1.61 8.82 -2.47
N LEU A 36 1.13 7.76 -1.82
CA LEU A 36 -0.03 7.00 -2.29
C LEU A 36 -1.26 7.90 -2.38
N HIS A 37 -1.55 8.70 -1.36
CA HIS A 37 -2.65 9.64 -1.36
C HIS A 37 -2.52 10.69 -2.48
N LYS A 38 -1.31 11.22 -2.72
CA LYS A 38 -1.05 12.14 -3.84
C LYS A 38 -1.28 11.48 -5.20
N PHE A 39 -0.85 10.23 -5.38
CA PHE A 39 -1.05 9.46 -6.60
C PHE A 39 -2.55 9.23 -6.87
N LEU A 40 -3.30 8.82 -5.85
CA LEU A 40 -4.76 8.62 -5.96
C LEU A 40 -5.53 9.92 -6.18
N SER A 41 -5.01 11.05 -5.68
CA SER A 41 -5.54 12.39 -5.96
C SER A 41 -5.12 12.94 -7.33
N LEU A 42 -4.45 12.15 -8.17
CA LEU A 42 -3.89 12.55 -9.47
C LEU A 42 -2.88 13.71 -9.39
N LYS A 43 -2.35 14.01 -8.19
CA LYS A 43 -1.33 15.04 -7.94
C LYS A 43 0.09 14.53 -8.12
N LEU A 44 0.23 13.24 -8.46
CA LEU A 44 1.51 12.57 -8.67
C LEU A 44 1.30 11.54 -9.78
N ASN A 45 2.16 11.55 -10.80
CA ASN A 45 2.08 10.59 -11.89
C ASN A 45 2.67 9.22 -11.46
N LYS A 46 2.36 8.18 -12.24
CA LYS A 46 2.79 6.81 -11.97
C LYS A 46 4.31 6.65 -11.92
N VAL A 47 5.05 7.32 -12.80
CA VAL A 47 6.51 7.16 -12.90
C VAL A 47 7.20 7.75 -11.66
N ASP A 48 6.83 8.97 -11.27
CA ASP A 48 7.37 9.63 -10.08
C ASP A 48 6.95 8.91 -8.80
N PHE A 49 5.69 8.48 -8.72
CA PHE A 49 5.20 7.69 -7.61
C PHE A 49 6.01 6.39 -7.44
N ASN A 50 6.18 5.61 -8.50
CA ASN A 50 6.95 4.37 -8.45
C ASN A 50 8.41 4.62 -8.04
N ARG A 51 9.03 5.69 -8.55
CA ARG A 51 10.42 6.05 -8.20
C ARG A 51 10.56 6.41 -6.72
N LEU A 52 9.63 7.20 -6.18
CA LEU A 52 9.61 7.57 -4.76
C LEU A 52 9.37 6.35 -3.87
N CYS A 53 8.42 5.51 -4.25
CA CYS A 53 8.13 4.25 -3.58
C CYS A 53 9.35 3.33 -3.56
N MET A 54 10.07 3.15 -4.67
CA MET A 54 11.29 2.32 -4.70
C MET A 54 12.38 2.81 -3.74
N ARG A 55 12.53 4.13 -3.55
CA ARG A 55 13.49 4.70 -2.60
C ARG A 55 13.12 4.41 -1.14
N ILE A 56 11.83 4.44 -0.82
CA ILE A 56 11.33 4.19 0.54
C ILE A 56 11.30 2.70 0.85
N LEU A 57 10.72 1.91 -0.05
CA LEU A 57 10.45 0.48 0.13
C LEU A 57 11.69 -0.39 -0.05
N GLY A 58 12.65 0.02 -0.86
CA GLY A 58 13.69 -0.87 -1.34
C GLY A 58 13.13 -1.99 -2.23
N ARG A 59 14.02 -2.81 -2.80
CA ARG A 59 13.64 -3.86 -3.76
C ARG A 59 12.82 -4.98 -3.12
N GLU A 60 13.04 -5.26 -1.84
CA GLU A 60 12.38 -6.36 -1.11
C GLU A 60 10.87 -6.13 -0.90
N ASN A 61 10.42 -4.88 -0.90
CA ASN A 61 9.02 -4.53 -0.63
C ASN A 61 8.23 -4.16 -1.91
N ILE A 62 8.82 -4.36 -3.09
CA ILE A 62 8.13 -4.17 -4.39
C ILE A 62 6.88 -5.06 -4.53
N PRO A 63 6.89 -6.35 -4.14
CA PRO A 63 5.70 -7.18 -4.25
C PRO A 63 4.52 -6.63 -3.42
N LEU A 64 4.81 -6.13 -2.21
CA LEU A 64 3.82 -5.55 -1.31
C LEU A 64 3.22 -4.25 -1.90
N HIS A 65 4.06 -3.41 -2.51
CA HIS A 65 3.61 -2.23 -3.24
C HIS A 65 2.66 -2.58 -4.38
N ASN A 66 3.04 -3.55 -5.21
CA ASN A 66 2.21 -3.98 -6.34
C ASN A 66 0.85 -4.52 -5.86
N GLN A 67 0.83 -5.27 -4.76
CA GLN A 67 -0.41 -5.73 -4.15
C GLN A 67 -1.30 -4.57 -3.69
N ILE A 68 -0.74 -3.53 -3.06
CA ILE A 68 -1.50 -2.34 -2.68
C ILE A 68 -2.10 -1.65 -3.89
N ILE A 69 -1.32 -1.42 -4.95
CA ILE A 69 -1.81 -0.72 -6.14
C ILE A 69 -2.90 -1.53 -6.83
N CYS A 70 -2.72 -2.84 -6.96
CA CYS A 70 -3.77 -3.72 -7.48
C CYS A 70 -5.03 -3.69 -6.59
N SER A 71 -4.89 -3.77 -5.27
CA SER A 71 -6.04 -3.74 -4.35
C SER A 71 -6.75 -2.39 -4.31
N VAL A 72 -6.02 -1.28 -4.45
CA VAL A 72 -6.60 0.07 -4.44
C VAL A 72 -7.27 0.41 -5.76
N LEU A 73 -6.69 0.00 -6.90
CA LEU A 73 -7.25 0.30 -8.23
C LEU A 73 -8.39 -0.65 -8.64
N ARG A 74 -8.50 -1.82 -8.02
CA ARG A 74 -9.52 -2.83 -8.35
C ARG A 74 -10.76 -2.75 -7.46
N ASN A 75 -10.79 -1.83 -6.50
CA ASN A 75 -11.91 -1.59 -5.59
C ASN A 75 -12.73 -0.39 -6.07
#